data_AF-A0A6J8C0F2-F1
#
_entry.id   AF-A0A6J8C0F2-F1
#
_cell.length_a   1.000
_cell.length_b   1.000
_cell.length_c   1.000
_cell.angle_alpha   90.00
_cell.angle_beta   90.00
_cell.angle_gamma   90.00
#
_symmetry.space_group_name_H-M   'P 1'
#
loop_
_entity.id
_entity.type
_entity.pdbx_description
1 polymer ?
#
loop_
_entity_poly.entity_id
_entity_poly.type
_entity_poly.pdbx_seq_one_letter_code
_entity_poly.pdbx_strand_id
1 'polypeptide(L)'
;MKEHKILSIEEYSKIPCSVRHFDEFCIDHSDERREYFCENHNKSICFDCLKDQHKTCASIYKITATRIKKELKSYLDALHQQIAIADGLSEKLIDLYRQNMNDLQSTLKSASSEIKGLISKLHSSLDKCRRQIEDRISSDCENIKLNLKKCENIRESIIKRRQELNDFIKYGDDFHLFLKLVDFKKEQCEDEKMLQDIDGVKHRTDVSFKITQPEFEKLVSFEFRSI
;
A
#
# COMPACT_ATOMS: atom_id res chain seq x y z
N MET A 1 -56.91 44.30 26.43
CA MET A 1 -55.71 45.06 26.02
C MET A 1 -54.66 44.05 25.57
N LYS A 2 -54.16 44.12 24.34
CA LYS A 2 -53.05 43.26 23.88
C LYS A 2 -51.75 43.87 24.44
N GLU A 3 -50.90 43.06 25.07
CA GLU A 3 -49.58 43.49 25.51
C GLU A 3 -48.71 43.74 24.27
N HIS A 4 -48.28 44.99 24.08
CA HIS A 4 -47.34 45.35 23.02
C HIS A 4 -45.91 45.16 23.56
N LYS A 5 -45.13 44.29 22.91
CA LYS A 5 -43.71 44.09 23.22
C LYS A 5 -42.87 44.99 22.32
N ILE A 6 -42.14 45.94 22.90
CA ILE A 6 -41.16 46.78 22.18
C ILE A 6 -39.86 45.98 22.08
N LEU A 7 -39.33 45.83 20.87
CA LEU A 7 -38.05 45.16 20.58
C LEU A 7 -37.05 46.18 20.04
N SER A 8 -35.77 46.01 20.36
CA SER A 8 -34.70 46.79 19.73
C SER A 8 -34.49 46.36 18.27
N ILE A 9 -33.90 47.25 17.46
CA ILE A 9 -33.63 46.99 16.02
C ILE A 9 -32.71 45.76 15.84
N GLU A 10 -31.77 45.54 16.76
CA GLU A 10 -30.86 44.38 16.75
C GLU A 10 -31.54 43.06 17.12
N GLU A 11 -32.56 43.10 17.98
CA GLU A 11 -33.37 41.92 18.29
C GLU A 11 -34.31 41.58 17.13
N TYR A 12 -34.89 42.61 16.50
CA TYR A 12 -35.76 42.44 15.34
C TYR A 12 -35.02 41.87 14.12
N SER A 13 -33.76 42.28 13.91
CA SER A 13 -32.95 41.79 12.79
C SER A 13 -32.55 40.31 12.91
N LYS A 14 -32.62 39.73 14.11
CA LYS A 14 -32.37 38.30 14.37
C LYS A 14 -33.59 37.41 14.15
N ILE A 15 -34.79 37.97 14.06
CA ILE A 15 -36.03 37.21 13.78
C ILE A 15 -36.02 36.78 12.31
N PRO A 16 -36.27 35.52 11.93
CA PRO A 16 -36.32 35.12 10.52
C PRO A 16 -37.27 36.00 9.68
N CYS A 17 -36.87 36.44 8.50
CA CYS A 17 -37.70 37.32 7.63
C CYS A 17 -39.07 36.73 7.30
N SER A 18 -39.19 35.40 7.29
CA SER A 18 -40.44 34.65 7.11
C SER A 18 -41.49 34.90 8.19
N VAL A 19 -41.08 35.39 9.37
CA VAL A 19 -41.98 35.77 10.47
C VAL A 19 -42.36 37.26 10.42
N ARG A 20 -41.59 38.08 9.69
CA ARG A 20 -41.74 39.54 9.66
C ARG A 20 -42.81 40.04 8.68
N HIS A 21 -43.15 39.26 7.66
CA HIS A 21 -44.07 39.66 6.59
C HIS A 21 -45.20 38.63 6.49
N PHE A 22 -46.32 38.90 7.16
CA PHE A 22 -47.53 38.11 7.03
C PHE A 22 -48.67 39.03 6.60
N ASP A 23 -49.18 38.82 5.40
CA ASP A 23 -50.31 39.60 4.87
C ASP A 23 -51.61 39.11 5.51
N GLU A 24 -52.03 39.78 6.59
CA GLU A 24 -53.29 39.49 7.29
C GLU A 24 -54.54 39.78 6.46
N PHE A 25 -54.41 40.56 5.39
CA PHE A 25 -55.51 41.05 4.55
C PHE A 25 -55.59 40.32 3.21
N CYS A 26 -56.80 40.23 2.66
CA CYS A 26 -57.03 39.64 1.35
C CYS A 26 -56.40 40.52 0.25
N ILE A 27 -55.79 39.90 -0.75
CA ILE A 27 -55.21 40.61 -1.90
C ILE A 27 -56.32 41.22 -2.78
N ASP A 28 -57.44 40.51 -2.92
CA ASP A 28 -58.56 40.90 -3.78
C ASP A 28 -59.56 41.80 -3.06
N HIS A 29 -59.58 41.76 -1.73
CA HIS A 29 -60.45 42.53 -0.86
C HIS A 29 -59.60 43.20 0.24
N SER A 30 -58.92 44.30 -0.10
CA SER A 30 -57.84 44.90 0.69
C SER A 30 -58.21 45.25 2.14
N ASP A 31 -59.48 45.51 2.42
CA ASP A 31 -59.98 45.88 3.75
C ASP A 31 -60.44 44.67 4.58
N GLU A 32 -60.50 43.48 3.98
CA GLU A 32 -61.02 42.27 4.58
C GLU A 32 -59.90 41.35 5.09
N ARG A 33 -60.00 40.93 6.36
CA ARG A 33 -59.06 40.00 6.98
C ARG A 33 -59.29 38.57 6.49
N ARG A 34 -58.21 37.80 6.37
CA ARG A 34 -58.28 36.37 6.03
C ARG A 34 -58.65 35.54 7.26
N GLU A 35 -59.94 35.40 7.52
CA GLU A 35 -60.45 34.69 8.70
C GLU A 35 -60.78 33.21 8.46
N TYR A 36 -60.75 32.73 7.22
CA TYR A 36 -61.12 31.37 6.85
C TYR A 36 -59.97 30.66 6.17
N PHE A 37 -59.90 29.34 6.29
CA PHE A 37 -58.95 28.49 5.58
C PHE A 37 -59.71 27.51 4.71
N CYS A 38 -59.38 27.48 3.42
CA CYS A 38 -59.93 26.54 2.46
C CYS A 38 -58.93 25.41 2.24
N GLU A 39 -59.28 24.19 2.66
CA GLU A 39 -58.41 23.01 2.50
C GLU A 39 -58.29 22.59 1.04
N ASN A 40 -59.36 22.74 0.26
CA ASN A 40 -59.36 22.42 -1.18
C ASN A 40 -58.28 23.19 -1.96
N HIS A 41 -57.96 24.40 -1.53
CA HIS A 41 -57.01 25.30 -2.20
C HIS A 41 -55.77 25.61 -1.34
N ASN A 42 -55.70 25.03 -0.13
CA ASN A 42 -54.63 25.23 0.84
C ASN A 42 -54.29 26.72 1.08
N LYS A 43 -55.30 27.58 1.20
CA LYS A 43 -55.14 29.05 1.26
C LYS A 43 -56.03 29.68 2.34
N SER A 44 -55.50 30.70 3.02
CA SER A 44 -56.29 31.59 3.86
C SER A 44 -57.08 32.60 2.99
N ILE A 45 -58.37 32.75 3.28
CA ILE A 45 -59.33 33.55 2.49
C ILE A 45 -60.16 34.45 3.41
N CYS A 46 -60.65 35.57 2.89
CA CYS A 46 -61.64 36.41 3.59
C CYS A 46 -63.07 35.90 3.40
N PHE A 47 -64.03 36.54 4.05
CA PHE A 47 -65.44 36.18 3.97
C PHE A 47 -66.05 36.38 2.57
N ASP A 48 -65.60 37.40 1.83
CA ASP A 48 -66.09 37.65 0.47
C ASP A 48 -65.57 36.61 -0.53
N CYS A 49 -64.29 36.22 -0.43
CA CYS A 49 -63.74 35.09 -1.18
C CYS A 49 -64.50 33.78 -0.88
N LEU A 50 -64.92 33.57 0.37
CA LEU A 50 -65.74 32.41 0.75
C LEU A 50 -67.09 32.41 0.02
N LYS A 51 -67.75 33.55 -0.08
CA LYS A 51 -69.07 33.68 -0.70
C LYS A 51 -69.05 33.58 -2.22
N ASP A 52 -67.98 34.07 -2.84
CA ASP A 52 -67.89 34.19 -4.28
C ASP A 52 -67.13 33.00 -4.89
N GLN A 53 -65.80 32.98 -4.71
CA GLN A 53 -64.92 32.03 -5.39
C GLN A 53 -64.89 30.64 -4.75
N HIS A 54 -65.15 30.55 -3.44
CA HIS A 54 -65.01 29.29 -2.68
C HIS A 54 -66.35 28.69 -2.21
N LYS A 55 -67.48 29.15 -2.75
CA LYS A 55 -68.83 28.74 -2.34
C LYS A 55 -69.09 27.23 -2.47
N THR A 56 -68.44 26.57 -3.43
CA THR A 56 -68.59 25.13 -3.72
C THR A 56 -67.53 24.26 -3.06
N CYS A 57 -66.58 24.84 -2.32
CA CYS A 57 -65.57 24.05 -1.62
C CYS A 57 -66.17 23.37 -0.40
N ALA A 58 -65.94 22.06 -0.27
CA ALA A 58 -66.52 21.25 0.81
C ALA A 58 -65.82 21.46 2.17
N SER A 59 -64.52 21.79 2.15
CA SER A 59 -63.69 21.86 3.37
C SER A 59 -63.18 23.27 3.61
N ILE A 60 -64.00 24.07 4.29
CA ILE A 60 -63.63 25.41 4.76
C ILE A 60 -63.92 25.52 6.25
N TYR A 61 -62.98 26.09 7.00
CA TYR A 61 -63.18 26.37 8.41
C TYR A 61 -62.72 27.78 8.78
N LYS A 62 -63.34 28.32 9.83
CA LYS A 62 -62.92 29.58 10.43
C LYS A 62 -61.61 29.36 11.19
N ILE A 63 -60.62 30.20 10.91
CA ILE A 63 -59.33 30.26 11.58
C ILE A 63 -59.58 30.81 12.99
N THR A 64 -59.63 29.92 13.98
CA THR A 64 -59.81 30.28 15.39
C THR A 64 -58.53 30.04 16.16
N ALA A 65 -58.24 30.90 17.14
CA ALA A 65 -57.01 30.80 17.94
C ALA A 65 -56.87 29.44 18.66
N THR A 66 -57.99 28.83 19.06
CA THR A 66 -58.02 27.50 19.70
C THR A 66 -57.67 26.39 18.73
N ARG A 67 -58.20 26.41 17.51
CA ARG A 67 -57.91 25.40 16.48
C ARG A 67 -56.47 25.52 15.98
N ILE A 68 -56.00 26.74 15.71
CA ILE A 68 -54.59 27.00 15.37
C ILE A 68 -53.68 26.46 16.47
N LYS A 69 -53.92 26.82 17.74
CA LYS A 69 -53.05 26.37 18.84
C LYS A 69 -53.01 24.84 18.96
N LYS A 70 -54.14 24.16 18.76
CA LYS A 70 -54.22 22.69 18.87
C LYS A 70 -53.51 22.00 17.69
N GLU A 71 -53.81 22.40 16.46
CA GLU A 71 -53.20 21.81 15.26
C GLU A 71 -51.71 22.15 15.18
N LEU A 72 -51.33 23.41 15.40
CA LEU A 72 -49.94 23.87 15.38
C LEU A 72 -49.10 23.14 16.44
N LYS A 73 -49.63 22.94 17.65
CA LYS A 73 -48.91 22.20 18.69
C LYS A 73 -48.64 20.75 18.26
N SER A 74 -49.66 20.05 17.77
CA SER A 74 -49.51 18.67 17.31
C SER A 74 -48.52 18.55 16.14
N TYR A 75 -48.56 19.47 15.18
CA TYR A 75 -47.65 19.48 14.04
C TYR A 75 -46.21 19.83 14.46
N LEU A 76 -46.05 20.81 15.35
CA LEU A 76 -44.74 21.17 15.89
C LEU A 76 -44.12 20.03 16.69
N ASP A 77 -44.88 19.40 17.58
CA ASP A 77 -44.39 18.28 18.39
C ASP A 77 -43.93 17.11 17.49
N ALA A 78 -44.71 16.79 16.45
CA ALA A 78 -44.35 15.75 15.47
C ALA A 78 -43.10 16.11 14.65
N LEU A 79 -43.00 17.35 14.17
CA LEU A 79 -41.83 17.83 13.43
C LEU A 79 -40.57 17.85 14.32
N HIS A 80 -40.69 18.31 15.56
CA HIS A 80 -39.58 18.29 16.53
C HIS A 80 -39.09 16.87 16.79
N GLN A 81 -40.00 15.90 16.95
CA GLN A 81 -39.62 14.49 17.09
C GLN A 81 -38.92 13.95 15.85
N GLN A 82 -39.44 14.23 14.65
CA GLN A 82 -38.82 13.77 13.41
C GLN A 82 -37.42 14.36 13.21
N ILE A 83 -37.25 15.66 13.49
CA ILE A 83 -35.95 16.33 13.43
C ILE A 83 -34.99 15.71 14.45
N ALA A 84 -35.41 15.50 15.70
CA ALA A 84 -34.55 14.91 16.73
C ALA A 84 -34.12 13.47 16.38
N ILE A 85 -35.00 12.67 15.79
CA ILE A 85 -34.66 11.32 15.31
C ILE A 85 -33.65 11.40 14.16
N ALA A 86 -33.90 12.26 13.17
CA ALA A 86 -33.01 12.43 12.03
C ALA A 86 -31.61 12.93 12.46
N ASP A 87 -31.57 13.88 13.39
CA ASP A 87 -30.33 14.44 13.95
C ASP A 87 -29.52 13.34 14.67
N GLY A 88 -30.15 12.58 15.57
CA GLY A 88 -29.48 11.49 16.27
C GLY A 88 -29.04 10.33 15.36
N LEU A 89 -29.75 10.07 14.26
CA LEU A 89 -29.29 9.11 13.24
C LEU A 89 -28.08 9.65 12.48
N SER A 90 -28.07 10.95 12.17
CA SER A 90 -26.97 11.60 11.46
C SER A 90 -25.69 11.58 12.28
N GLU A 91 -25.77 11.88 13.59
CA GLU A 91 -24.61 11.82 14.49
C GLU A 91 -24.01 10.42 14.56
N LYS A 92 -24.86 9.39 14.72
CA LYS A 92 -24.42 7.99 14.75
C LYS A 92 -23.74 7.57 13.45
N LEU A 93 -24.27 8.00 12.30
CA LEU A 93 -23.65 7.71 11.01
C LEU A 93 -22.31 8.41 10.87
N ILE A 94 -22.22 9.68 11.25
CA ILE A 94 -20.96 10.45 11.22
C ILE A 94 -19.89 9.75 12.07
N ASP A 95 -20.24 9.33 13.29
CA ASP A 95 -19.30 8.64 14.18
C ASP A 95 -18.87 7.27 13.62
N LEU A 96 -19.79 6.50 13.06
CA LEU A 96 -19.47 5.24 12.39
C LEU A 96 -18.50 5.45 11.22
N TYR A 97 -18.75 6.44 10.36
CA TYR A 97 -17.87 6.74 9.23
C TYR A 97 -16.49 7.22 9.69
N ARG A 98 -16.41 8.01 10.78
CA ARG A 98 -15.13 8.41 11.38
C ARG A 98 -14.34 7.21 11.90
N GLN A 99 -15.00 6.29 12.60
CA GLN A 99 -14.37 5.06 13.10
C GLN A 99 -13.86 4.20 11.95
N ASN A 100 -14.71 3.92 10.97
CA ASN A 100 -14.32 3.15 9.78
C ASN A 100 -13.15 3.78 9.04
N MET A 101 -13.12 5.11 8.90
CA MET A 101 -12.02 5.80 8.24
C MET A 101 -10.70 5.63 9.00
N ASN A 102 -10.74 5.73 10.33
CA ASN A 102 -9.57 5.52 11.18
C ASN A 102 -9.08 4.06 11.10
N ASP A 103 -9.99 3.09 11.09
CA ASP A 103 -9.67 1.66 10.98
C ASP A 103 -9.08 1.29 9.62
N LEU A 104 -9.61 1.86 8.53
CA LEU A 104 -9.02 1.69 7.20
C LEU A 104 -7.63 2.31 7.13
N GLN A 105 -7.44 3.49 7.73
CA GLN A 105 -6.14 4.15 7.74
C GLN A 105 -5.11 3.40 8.60
N SER A 106 -5.52 2.83 9.72
CA SER A 106 -4.64 2.00 10.57
C SER A 106 -4.28 0.69 9.87
N THR A 107 -5.26 0.04 9.23
CA THR A 107 -5.04 -1.17 8.42
C THR A 107 -4.07 -0.91 7.28
N LEU A 108 -4.26 0.18 6.53
CA LEU A 108 -3.35 0.57 5.46
C LEU A 108 -1.92 0.80 5.95
N LYS A 109 -1.76 1.45 7.11
CA LYS A 109 -0.44 1.67 7.74
C LYS A 109 0.21 0.35 8.15
N SER A 110 -0.55 -0.57 8.75
CA SER A 110 -0.05 -1.90 9.14
C SER A 110 0.41 -2.69 7.93
N ALA A 111 -0.46 -2.83 6.92
CA ALA A 111 -0.14 -3.55 5.69
C ALA A 111 1.09 -2.96 4.98
N SER A 112 1.18 -1.62 4.91
CA SER A 112 2.35 -0.95 4.33
C SER A 112 3.65 -1.23 5.11
N SER A 113 3.56 -1.32 6.44
CA SER A 113 4.70 -1.66 7.30
C SER A 113 5.13 -3.11 7.09
N GLU A 114 4.18 -4.04 7.01
CA GLU A 114 4.43 -5.46 6.76
C GLU A 114 5.10 -5.67 5.40
N ILE A 115 4.60 -5.04 4.34
CA ILE A 115 5.21 -5.10 3.00
C ILE A 115 6.66 -4.59 3.04
N LYS A 116 6.92 -3.44 3.69
CA LYS A 116 8.28 -2.91 3.86
C LYS A 116 9.19 -3.88 4.63
N GLY A 117 8.64 -4.53 5.66
CA GLY A 117 9.34 -5.55 6.43
C GLY A 117 9.74 -6.77 5.57
N LEU A 118 8.81 -7.25 4.73
CA LEU A 118 9.07 -8.36 3.81
C LEU A 118 10.13 -7.99 2.76
N ILE A 119 10.04 -6.80 2.16
CA ILE A 119 11.04 -6.30 1.21
C ILE A 119 12.43 -6.24 1.85
N SER A 120 12.52 -5.75 3.10
CA SER A 120 13.79 -5.66 3.83
C SER A 120 14.41 -7.04 4.10
N LYS A 121 13.58 -8.02 4.49
CA LYS A 121 14.01 -9.42 4.69
C LYS A 121 14.49 -10.06 3.38
N LEU A 122 13.79 -9.80 2.27
CA LEU A 122 14.18 -10.26 0.94
C LEU A 122 15.56 -9.71 0.56
N HIS A 123 15.75 -8.39 0.67
CA HIS A 123 17.01 -7.73 0.37
C HIS A 123 18.16 -8.30 1.21
N SER A 124 17.96 -8.46 2.52
CA SER A 124 18.97 -9.03 3.41
C SER A 124 19.36 -10.47 3.02
N SER A 125 18.38 -11.29 2.62
CA SER A 125 18.62 -12.67 2.20
C SER A 125 19.38 -12.73 0.88
N LEU A 126 19.02 -11.88 -0.10
CA LEU A 126 19.72 -11.75 -1.38
C LEU A 126 21.16 -11.25 -1.18
N ASP A 127 21.37 -10.27 -0.31
CA ASP A 127 22.72 -9.77 -0.01
C ASP A 127 23.59 -10.84 0.67
N LYS A 128 23.01 -11.65 1.56
CA LYS A 128 23.73 -12.76 2.19
C LYS A 128 24.14 -13.82 1.16
N CYS A 129 23.21 -14.18 0.26
CA CYS A 129 23.49 -15.06 -0.87
C CYS A 129 24.63 -14.51 -1.74
N ARG A 130 24.53 -13.23 -2.13
CA ARG A 130 25.53 -12.57 -2.97
C ARG A 130 26.91 -12.68 -2.35
N ARG A 131 27.06 -12.33 -1.07
CA ARG A 131 28.34 -12.43 -0.35
C ARG A 131 28.87 -13.85 -0.31
N GLN A 132 28.01 -14.85 -0.05
CA GLN A 132 28.43 -16.25 -0.03
C GLN A 132 28.96 -16.72 -1.40
N ILE A 133 28.38 -16.24 -2.50
CA ILE A 133 28.86 -16.53 -3.85
C ILE A 133 30.19 -15.82 -4.10
N GLU A 134 30.27 -14.52 -3.78
CA GLU A 134 31.49 -13.72 -3.90
C GLU A 134 32.66 -14.37 -3.12
N ASP A 135 32.43 -14.79 -1.87
CA ASP A 135 33.42 -15.43 -1.01
C ASP A 135 33.89 -16.78 -1.58
N ARG A 136 32.96 -17.62 -2.07
CA ARG A 136 33.29 -18.91 -2.69
C ARG A 136 34.10 -18.73 -3.97
N ILE A 137 33.64 -17.86 -4.87
CA ILE A 137 34.36 -17.57 -6.12
C ILE A 137 35.74 -17.00 -5.82
N SER A 138 35.86 -16.14 -4.80
CA SER A 138 37.15 -15.58 -4.40
C SER A 138 38.10 -16.66 -3.89
N SER A 139 37.61 -17.55 -3.03
CA SER A 139 38.38 -18.70 -2.54
C SER A 139 38.82 -19.63 -3.68
N ASP A 140 37.91 -19.96 -4.60
CA ASP A 140 38.22 -20.80 -5.77
C ASP A 140 39.25 -20.12 -6.68
N CYS A 141 39.13 -18.82 -6.92
CA CYS A 141 40.10 -18.04 -7.69
C CYS A 141 41.50 -18.11 -7.09
N GLU A 142 41.63 -17.96 -5.76
CA GLU A 142 42.93 -18.04 -5.10
C GLU A 142 43.53 -19.46 -5.17
N ASN A 143 42.69 -20.50 -5.04
CA ASN A 143 43.13 -21.88 -5.22
C ASN A 143 43.60 -22.16 -6.64
N ILE A 144 42.86 -21.68 -7.65
CA ILE A 144 43.23 -21.81 -9.06
C ILE A 144 44.54 -21.07 -9.34
N LYS A 145 44.73 -19.85 -8.84
CA LYS A 145 45.99 -19.10 -8.96
C LYS A 145 47.17 -19.87 -8.37
N LEU A 146 46.99 -20.45 -7.18
CA LEU A 146 48.03 -21.24 -6.53
C LEU A 146 48.41 -22.47 -7.36
N ASN A 147 47.42 -23.21 -7.86
CA ASN A 147 47.66 -24.39 -8.70
C ASN A 147 48.29 -24.03 -10.04
N LEU A 148 47.86 -22.93 -10.67
CA LEU A 148 48.49 -22.41 -11.89
C LEU A 148 49.99 -22.16 -11.67
N LYS A 149 50.35 -21.48 -10.58
CA LYS A 149 51.76 -21.20 -10.24
C LYS A 149 52.58 -22.48 -10.02
N LYS A 150 51.99 -23.51 -9.40
CA LYS A 150 52.64 -24.82 -9.26
C LYS A 150 52.90 -25.47 -10.63
N CYS A 151 51.91 -25.47 -11.52
CA CYS A 151 52.07 -25.98 -12.88
C CYS A 151 53.14 -25.22 -13.68
N GLU A 152 53.21 -23.90 -13.54
CA GLU A 152 54.24 -23.07 -14.18
C GLU A 152 55.64 -23.45 -13.68
N ASN A 153 55.84 -23.60 -12.37
CA ASN A 153 57.13 -24.01 -11.79
C ASN A 153 57.57 -25.41 -12.27
N ILE A 154 56.64 -26.37 -12.32
CA ILE A 154 56.91 -27.72 -12.84
C ILE A 154 57.31 -27.64 -14.31
N ARG A 155 56.57 -26.87 -15.11
CA ARG A 155 56.87 -26.66 -16.54
C ARG A 155 58.26 -26.06 -16.75
N GLU A 156 58.64 -25.04 -15.99
CA GLU A 156 59.98 -24.45 -16.06
C GLU A 156 61.08 -25.47 -15.74
N SER A 157 60.87 -26.29 -14.71
CA SER A 157 61.80 -27.34 -14.31
C SER A 157 61.96 -28.41 -15.40
N ILE A 158 60.86 -28.84 -16.02
CA ILE A 158 60.87 -29.76 -17.16
C ILE A 158 61.63 -29.17 -18.35
N ILE A 159 61.42 -27.88 -18.66
CA ILE A 159 62.13 -27.21 -19.77
C ILE A 159 63.64 -27.18 -19.51
N LYS A 160 64.07 -26.81 -18.30
CA LYS A 160 65.50 -26.80 -17.92
C LYS A 160 66.14 -28.17 -18.04
N ARG A 161 65.51 -29.21 -17.48
CA ARG A 161 66.04 -30.59 -17.57
C ARG A 161 66.08 -31.11 -18.99
N ARG A 162 65.10 -30.74 -19.83
CA ARG A 162 65.14 -31.06 -21.26
C ARG A 162 66.34 -30.41 -21.96
N GLN A 163 66.68 -29.16 -21.61
CA GLN A 163 67.86 -28.49 -22.14
C GLN A 163 69.14 -29.19 -21.67
N GLU A 164 69.28 -29.43 -20.37
CA GLU A 164 70.43 -30.16 -19.80
C GLU A 164 70.61 -31.54 -20.45
N LEU A 165 69.53 -32.31 -20.61
CA LEU A 165 69.56 -33.61 -21.27
C LEU A 165 70.07 -33.50 -22.72
N ASN A 166 69.60 -32.50 -23.47
CA ASN A 166 70.07 -32.26 -24.83
C ASN A 166 71.56 -31.90 -24.89
N ASP A 167 72.07 -31.19 -23.89
CA ASP A 167 73.49 -30.84 -23.80
C ASP A 167 74.34 -32.07 -23.46
N PHE A 168 73.91 -32.92 -22.52
CA PHE A 168 74.56 -34.19 -22.21
C PHE A 168 74.57 -35.14 -23.41
N ILE A 169 73.48 -35.21 -24.19
CA ILE A 169 73.42 -36.02 -25.41
C ILE A 169 74.43 -35.53 -26.47
N LYS A 170 74.65 -34.22 -26.56
CA LYS A 170 75.56 -33.63 -27.56
C LYS A 170 77.03 -33.67 -27.17
N TYR A 171 77.33 -33.50 -25.88
CA TYR A 171 78.69 -33.20 -25.41
C TYR A 171 79.17 -34.10 -24.27
N GLY A 172 78.28 -34.86 -23.62
CA GLY A 172 78.61 -35.70 -22.48
C GLY A 172 79.12 -37.09 -22.88
N ASP A 173 79.73 -37.78 -21.92
CA ASP A 173 80.03 -39.21 -22.05
C ASP A 173 78.87 -40.09 -21.55
N ASP A 174 78.85 -41.34 -22.02
CA ASP A 174 77.77 -42.30 -21.77
C ASP A 174 77.55 -42.59 -20.28
N PHE A 175 78.62 -42.52 -19.47
CA PHE A 175 78.54 -42.80 -18.03
C PHE A 175 77.80 -41.67 -17.29
N HIS A 176 78.16 -40.41 -17.55
CA HIS A 176 77.47 -39.26 -16.96
C HIS A 176 76.04 -39.12 -17.48
N LEU A 177 75.80 -39.43 -18.76
CA LEU A 177 74.46 -39.46 -19.33
C LEU A 177 73.58 -40.50 -18.63
N PHE A 178 74.09 -41.70 -18.37
CA PHE A 178 73.36 -42.74 -17.65
C PHE A 178 72.96 -42.29 -16.24
N LEU A 179 73.90 -41.70 -15.47
CA LEU A 179 73.58 -41.20 -14.12
C LEU A 179 72.51 -40.11 -14.15
N LYS A 180 72.60 -39.16 -15.10
CA LYS A 180 71.60 -38.09 -15.23
C LYS A 180 70.23 -38.59 -15.66
N LEU A 181 70.16 -39.62 -16.50
CA LEU A 181 68.90 -40.25 -16.88
C LEU A 181 68.18 -40.90 -15.69
N VAL A 182 68.93 -41.50 -14.76
CA VAL A 182 68.35 -42.06 -13.52
C VAL A 182 67.74 -40.96 -12.65
N ASP A 183 68.46 -39.85 -12.48
CA ASP A 183 67.98 -38.69 -11.72
C ASP A 183 66.72 -38.07 -12.36
N PHE A 184 66.75 -37.81 -13.67
CA PHE A 184 65.61 -37.26 -14.40
C PHE A 184 64.38 -38.16 -14.34
N LYS A 185 64.57 -39.49 -14.40
CA LYS A 185 63.46 -40.44 -14.29
C LYS A 185 62.78 -40.37 -12.92
N LYS A 186 63.55 -40.18 -11.85
CA LYS A 186 63.00 -40.02 -10.50
C LYS A 186 62.19 -38.73 -10.40
N GLU A 187 62.77 -37.62 -10.85
CA GLU A 187 62.12 -36.31 -10.79
C GLU A 187 60.88 -36.22 -11.69
N GLN A 188 60.90 -36.86 -12.87
CA GLN A 188 59.73 -36.96 -13.73
C GLN A 188 58.57 -37.68 -13.03
N CYS A 189 58.85 -38.74 -12.28
CA CYS A 189 57.82 -39.46 -11.52
C CYS A 189 57.22 -38.59 -10.41
N GLU A 190 58.02 -37.71 -9.79
CA GLU A 190 57.54 -36.75 -8.79
C GLU A 190 56.65 -35.67 -9.42
N ASP A 191 57.06 -35.11 -10.55
CA ASP A 191 56.25 -34.13 -11.29
C ASP A 191 54.93 -34.72 -11.80
N GLU A 192 54.95 -35.94 -12.33
CA GLU A 192 53.74 -36.64 -12.80
C GLU A 192 52.74 -36.83 -11.66
N LYS A 193 53.20 -37.17 -10.45
CA LYS A 193 52.33 -37.24 -9.26
C LYS A 193 51.75 -35.88 -8.90
N MET A 194 52.57 -34.83 -8.85
CA MET A 194 52.08 -33.48 -8.53
C MET A 194 51.08 -32.96 -9.56
N LEU A 195 51.29 -33.25 -10.85
CA LEU A 195 50.35 -32.88 -11.91
C LEU A 195 49.06 -33.70 -11.84
N GLN A 196 49.12 -34.99 -11.49
CA GLN A 196 47.93 -35.82 -11.25
C GLN A 196 47.11 -35.31 -10.06
N ASP A 197 47.78 -34.91 -8.98
CA ASP A 197 47.12 -34.32 -7.81
C ASP A 197 46.41 -33.00 -8.16
N ILE A 198 46.98 -32.19 -9.07
CA ILE A 198 46.34 -30.97 -9.56
C ILE A 198 45.21 -31.27 -10.55
N ASP A 199 45.38 -32.25 -11.44
CA ASP A 199 44.37 -32.64 -12.45
C ASP A 199 43.13 -33.27 -11.82
N GLY A 200 43.30 -34.00 -10.72
CA GLY A 200 42.20 -34.56 -9.93
C GLY A 200 41.30 -33.51 -9.28
N VAL A 201 41.71 -32.23 -9.25
CA VAL A 201 40.99 -31.08 -8.66
C VAL A 201 40.38 -30.20 -9.76
N LYS A 202 40.06 -30.76 -10.94
CA LYS A 202 39.38 -30.05 -12.03
C LYS A 202 38.06 -29.43 -11.54
N HIS A 203 38.11 -28.17 -11.13
CA HIS A 203 36.93 -27.40 -10.77
C HIS A 203 36.59 -26.44 -11.89
N ARG A 204 35.60 -26.82 -12.70
CA ARG A 204 34.87 -25.83 -13.49
C ARG A 204 33.70 -25.35 -12.64
N THR A 205 33.89 -24.25 -11.92
CA THR A 205 32.82 -23.66 -11.12
C THR A 205 31.80 -23.02 -12.07
N ASP A 206 30.71 -23.73 -12.35
CA ASP A 206 29.57 -23.20 -13.10
C ASP A 206 28.51 -22.69 -12.12
N VAL A 207 28.21 -21.39 -12.18
CA VAL A 207 27.23 -20.74 -11.30
C VAL A 207 25.98 -20.46 -12.12
N SER A 208 24.97 -21.30 -11.94
CA SER A 208 23.65 -21.10 -12.58
C SER A 208 22.64 -20.58 -11.56
N PHE A 209 21.84 -19.60 -11.99
CA PHE A 209 20.78 -19.01 -11.18
C PHE A 209 19.42 -19.51 -11.69
N LYS A 210 18.61 -20.08 -10.81
CA LYS A 210 17.22 -20.39 -11.09
C LYS A 210 16.34 -19.75 -10.02
N ILE A 211 15.55 -18.75 -10.45
CA ILE A 211 14.44 -18.24 -9.66
C ILE A 211 13.23 -19.08 -10.05
N THR A 212 12.76 -19.94 -9.16
CA THR A 212 11.53 -20.72 -9.37
C THR A 212 10.49 -20.31 -8.33
N GLN A 213 9.42 -19.65 -8.78
CA GLN A 213 8.26 -19.33 -7.94
C GLN A 213 7.18 -20.40 -8.09
N PRO A 214 6.39 -20.60 -7.01
CA PRO A 214 4.97 -20.33 -7.21
C PRO A 214 4.54 -19.00 -6.59
N GLU A 215 4.96 -18.62 -5.37
CA GLU A 215 4.73 -17.27 -4.79
C GLU A 215 5.41 -17.06 -3.39
N PHE A 216 6.69 -17.46 -3.19
CA PHE A 216 7.58 -17.12 -2.02
C PHE A 216 8.00 -18.17 -0.96
N GLU A 217 7.67 -19.47 -1.02
CA GLU A 217 8.25 -20.47 -0.07
C GLU A 217 9.67 -20.98 -0.45
N LYS A 218 10.18 -20.62 -1.64
CA LYS A 218 11.43 -21.14 -2.23
C LYS A 218 12.49 -20.07 -2.42
N LEU A 219 12.85 -19.33 -1.37
CA LEU A 219 13.69 -18.14 -1.47
C LEU A 219 15.20 -18.42 -1.66
N VAL A 220 15.51 -19.16 -2.73
CA VAL A 220 16.83 -19.48 -3.27
C VAL A 220 17.48 -20.73 -2.66
N SER A 221 17.38 -21.84 -3.40
CA SER A 221 18.21 -23.03 -3.23
C SER A 221 19.38 -22.99 -4.22
N PHE A 222 20.61 -23.15 -3.72
CA PHE A 222 21.81 -23.25 -4.55
C PHE A 222 22.17 -24.72 -4.75
N GLU A 223 22.29 -25.15 -6.00
CA GLU A 223 23.02 -26.38 -6.32
C GLU A 223 24.41 -26.00 -6.80
N PHE A 224 25.42 -26.34 -6.02
CA PHE A 224 26.80 -26.38 -6.50
C PHE A 224 27.03 -27.77 -7.06
N ARG A 225 27.22 -27.87 -8.37
CA ARG A 225 27.63 -29.13 -9.00
C ARG A 225 29.13 -29.11 -9.21
N SER A 226 29.82 -29.93 -8.44
CA SER A 226 31.16 -30.40 -8.78
C SER A 226 30.99 -31.49 -9.84
N ILE A 227 31.57 -31.29 -11.02
CA ILE A 227 31.74 -32.34 -12.04
C ILE A 227 33.16 -32.86 -11.90
#